data_AF-A0A919JM12-F1
#
_entry.id   AF-A0A919JM12-F1
#
_cell.length_a   1.000
_cell.length_b   1.000
_cell.length_c   1.000
_cell.angle_alpha   90.00
_cell.angle_beta   90.00
_cell.angle_gamma   90.00
#
_symmetry.space_group_name_H-M   'P 1'
#
loop_
_entity.id
_entity.type
_entity.pdbx_description
1 polymer ?
#
loop_
_entity_poly.entity_id
_entity_poly.type
_entity_poly.pdbx_seq_one_letter_code
_entity_poly.pdbx_strand_id
1 'polypeptide(L)'
;MTRLSTLPSTREQARRALLLIGAPASCRLVADVHGALFDGDLTVAALVALLREEERAHPAGDPTAWRICPALRPDLTAARGQLTLSAWPVEGRVATPPADLLAAIVRIAEFVAMREAAGLAATRLLRRLADEVPGGPEAYAVQHPAALADAARTALAAVPEVPLAAETVQRWAALDERQRLFGVPRVPHQRGRA
;
A
#
# COMPACT_ATOMS: atom_id res chain seq x y z
N MET A 1 8.74 21.47 27.24
CA MET A 1 8.83 20.09 27.78
C MET A 1 7.96 19.17 26.93
N THR A 2 8.50 18.73 25.80
CA THR A 2 7.78 17.86 24.85
C THR A 2 7.79 16.45 25.41
N ARG A 3 6.63 15.90 25.75
CA ARG A 3 6.54 14.47 26.10
C ARG A 3 6.99 13.70 24.86
N LEU A 4 8.17 13.09 24.93
CA LEU A 4 8.59 12.08 23.97
C LEU A 4 7.66 10.89 24.20
N SER A 5 6.57 10.84 23.43
CA SER A 5 5.76 9.64 23.33
C SER A 5 6.69 8.55 22.80
N THR A 6 6.95 7.53 23.62
CA THR A 6 7.74 6.35 23.25
C THR A 6 7.02 5.45 22.25
N LEU A 7 5.74 5.72 21.97
CA LEU A 7 4.96 4.99 20.99
C LEU A 7 5.16 5.58 19.58
N PRO A 8 5.35 4.72 18.56
CA PRO A 8 5.51 5.19 17.18
C PRO A 8 4.25 5.93 16.73
N SER A 9 4.45 7.07 16.06
CA SER A 9 3.35 7.84 15.49
C SER A 9 2.56 7.03 14.45
N THR A 10 1.29 7.38 14.20
CA THR A 10 0.47 6.79 13.12
C THR A 10 1.21 6.77 11.78
N ARG A 11 1.97 7.83 11.49
CA ARG A 11 2.80 7.96 10.30
C ARG A 11 3.90 6.89 10.25
N GLU A 12 4.62 6.66 11.35
CA GLU A 12 5.69 5.65 11.42
C GLU A 12 5.12 4.22 11.35
N GLN A 13 4.01 3.97 12.05
CA GLN A 13 3.28 2.70 11.97
C GLN A 13 2.86 2.39 10.52
N ALA A 14 2.24 3.36 9.84
CA ALA A 14 1.84 3.21 8.44
C ALA A 14 3.03 2.98 7.51
N ARG A 15 4.13 3.72 7.71
CA ARG A 15 5.37 3.54 6.93
C ARG A 15 5.94 2.15 7.09
N ARG A 16 6.03 1.64 8.32
CA ARG A 16 6.56 0.30 8.59
C ARG A 16 5.77 -0.78 7.87
N ALA A 17 4.44 -0.70 7.90
CA ALA A 17 3.58 -1.62 7.16
C ALA A 17 3.75 -1.49 5.64
N LEU A 18 3.78 -0.27 5.10
CA LEU A 18 3.99 -0.02 3.66
C LEU A 18 5.36 -0.51 3.17
N LEU A 19 6.42 -0.39 3.98
CA LEU A 19 7.75 -0.93 3.63
C LEU A 19 7.75 -2.47 3.54
N LEU A 20 7.01 -3.14 4.42
CA LEU A 20 6.83 -4.59 4.33
C LEU A 20 6.01 -4.97 3.08
N ILE A 21 4.87 -4.31 2.87
CA ILE A 21 3.98 -4.53 1.72
C ILE A 21 4.73 -4.28 0.40
N GLY A 22 5.55 -3.23 0.33
CA GLY A 22 6.39 -2.91 -0.83
C GLY A 22 5.65 -2.40 -2.07
N ALA A 23 4.35 -2.13 -1.97
CA ALA A 23 3.50 -1.66 -3.06
C ALA A 23 2.37 -0.75 -2.54
N PRO A 24 1.69 0.02 -3.41
CA PRO A 24 0.44 0.70 -3.07
C PRO A 24 -0.57 -0.27 -2.44
N ALA A 25 -1.17 0.12 -1.31
CA ALA A 25 -2.09 -0.76 -0.59
C ALA A 25 -3.29 -0.02 -0.01
N SER A 26 -4.40 -0.73 0.16
CA SER A 26 -5.57 -0.16 0.81
C SER A 26 -5.29 0.18 2.28
N CYS A 27 -5.96 1.21 2.82
CA CYS A 27 -5.87 1.53 4.26
C CYS A 27 -6.19 0.31 5.13
N ARG A 28 -7.10 -0.56 4.66
CA ARG A 28 -7.47 -1.78 5.37
C ARG A 28 -6.32 -2.78 5.42
N LEU A 29 -5.65 -3.04 4.28
CA LEU A 29 -4.50 -3.94 4.25
C LEU A 29 -3.35 -3.40 5.11
N VAL A 30 -3.06 -2.10 5.04
CA VAL A 30 -2.02 -1.46 5.86
C VAL A 30 -2.30 -1.63 7.36
N ALA A 31 -3.54 -1.36 7.80
CA ALA A 31 -3.94 -1.55 9.19
C ALA A 31 -3.88 -3.02 9.63
N ASP A 32 -4.36 -3.95 8.78
CA ASP A 32 -4.37 -5.39 9.08
C ASP A 32 -2.96 -5.96 9.17
N VAL A 33 -2.06 -5.58 8.24
CA VAL A 33 -0.64 -5.96 8.27
C VAL A 33 0.03 -5.41 9.51
N HIS A 34 -0.22 -4.14 9.84
CA HIS A 34 0.35 -3.55 11.04
C HIS A 34 -0.10 -4.30 12.28
N GLY A 35 -1.40 -4.36 12.56
CA GLY A 35 -1.91 -5.01 13.77
C GLY A 35 -1.60 -6.50 13.88
N ALA A 36 -1.37 -7.21 12.76
CA ALA A 36 -1.02 -8.63 12.79
C ALA A 36 0.48 -8.90 13.00
N LEU A 37 1.35 -8.00 12.54
CA LEU A 37 2.80 -8.26 12.44
C LEU A 37 3.66 -7.31 13.27
N PHE A 38 3.12 -6.15 13.64
CA PHE A 38 3.78 -5.11 14.40
C PHE A 38 2.88 -4.72 15.59
N ASP A 39 3.38 -4.82 16.81
CA ASP A 39 2.60 -4.56 18.03
C ASP A 39 2.13 -3.09 18.12
N GLY A 40 1.02 -2.77 17.46
CA GLY A 40 0.44 -1.43 17.47
C GLY A 40 -1.03 -1.38 17.04
N ASP A 41 -1.61 -0.20 17.20
CA ASP A 41 -3.04 0.08 17.22
C ASP A 41 -3.53 0.82 15.97
N LEU A 42 -2.78 0.72 14.87
CA LEU A 42 -3.10 1.38 13.61
C LEU A 42 -4.51 1.01 13.11
N THR A 43 -5.38 2.01 13.00
CA THR A 43 -6.74 1.84 12.47
C THR A 43 -6.90 2.51 11.10
N VAL A 44 -7.89 2.04 10.32
CA VAL A 44 -8.28 2.67 9.06
C VAL A 44 -8.69 4.13 9.26
N ALA A 45 -9.39 4.45 10.37
CA ALA A 45 -9.80 5.81 10.69
C ALA A 45 -8.58 6.72 10.93
N ALA A 46 -7.57 6.24 11.66
CA ALA A 46 -6.33 6.97 11.89
C ALA A 46 -5.56 7.23 10.58
N LEU A 47 -5.53 6.26 9.65
CA LEU A 47 -4.93 6.42 8.32
C LEU A 47 -5.65 7.46 7.46
N VAL A 48 -6.98 7.47 7.47
CA VAL A 48 -7.77 8.47 6.73
C VAL A 48 -7.58 9.87 7.33
N ALA A 49 -7.51 9.98 8.66
CA ALA A 49 -7.21 11.25 9.33
C ALA A 49 -5.80 11.75 8.97
N LEU A 50 -4.82 10.86 8.97
CA LEU A 50 -3.44 11.15 8.57
C LEU A 50 -3.37 11.71 7.14
N LEU A 51 -4.02 11.09 6.16
CA LEU A 51 -4.04 11.61 4.78
C LEU A 51 -4.55 13.05 4.69
N ARG A 52 -5.62 13.37 5.43
CA ARG A 52 -6.17 14.74 5.47
C ARG A 52 -5.22 15.72 6.15
N GLU A 53 -4.48 15.26 7.15
CA GLU A 53 -3.46 16.05 7.83
C GLU A 53 -2.28 16.35 6.92
N GLU A 54 -1.77 15.33 6.22
CA GLU A 54 -0.70 15.46 5.23
C GLU A 54 -1.07 16.46 4.13
N GLU A 55 -2.30 16.39 3.60
CA GLU A 55 -2.77 17.32 2.56
C GLU A 55 -2.92 18.76 3.07
N ARG A 56 -3.37 18.94 4.31
CA ARG A 56 -3.56 20.26 4.94
C ARG A 56 -2.24 20.92 5.32
N ALA A 57 -1.27 20.13 5.80
CA ALA A 57 0.04 20.62 6.20
C ALA A 57 0.98 20.88 5.02
N HIS A 58 0.59 20.53 3.78
CA HIS A 58 1.51 20.43 2.65
C HIS A 58 2.37 21.66 2.34
N PRO A 59 1.93 22.93 2.35
CA PRO A 59 2.91 23.97 2.11
C PRO A 59 3.78 24.27 3.34
N ALA A 60 3.37 23.86 4.55
CA ALA A 60 4.03 24.20 5.82
C ALA A 60 5.02 23.15 6.34
N GLY A 61 5.10 21.98 5.69
CA GLY A 61 5.97 20.88 6.12
C GLY A 61 7.37 20.94 5.53
N ASP A 62 8.31 20.25 6.17
CA ASP A 62 9.65 20.01 5.62
C ASP A 62 9.53 19.29 4.26
N PRO A 63 10.03 19.88 3.16
CA PRO A 63 9.96 19.29 1.82
C PRO A 63 10.86 18.05 1.67
N THR A 64 11.79 17.81 2.59
CA THR A 64 12.70 16.66 2.56
C THR A 64 12.18 15.44 3.32
N ALA A 65 11.11 15.60 4.10
CA ALA A 65 10.52 14.52 4.87
C ALA A 65 9.64 13.62 3.99
N TRP A 66 9.75 12.30 4.20
CA TRP A 66 8.82 11.34 3.63
C TRP A 66 7.42 11.51 4.25
N ARG A 67 6.38 11.26 3.45
CA ARG A 67 4.96 11.40 3.81
C ARG A 67 4.19 10.15 3.43
N ILE A 68 3.09 9.91 4.15
CA ILE A 68 2.05 8.99 3.68
C ILE A 68 1.14 9.78 2.76
N CYS A 69 0.91 9.30 1.55
CA CYS A 69 0.04 9.97 0.59
C CYS A 69 -0.88 8.97 -0.10
N PRO A 70 -1.94 9.45 -0.77
CA PRO A 70 -2.76 8.58 -1.59
C PRO A 70 -1.92 7.92 -2.68
N ALA A 71 -2.17 6.64 -2.95
CA ALA A 71 -1.72 6.07 -4.20
C ALA A 71 -2.42 6.77 -5.38
N LEU A 72 -1.86 6.63 -6.57
CA LEU A 72 -2.36 7.23 -7.79
C LEU A 72 -2.88 6.15 -8.73
N ARG A 73 -3.83 6.51 -9.59
CA ARG A 73 -4.24 5.70 -10.73
C ARG A 73 -3.32 5.98 -11.93
N PRO A 74 -3.35 5.15 -12.99
CA PRO A 74 -2.57 5.41 -14.21
C PRO A 74 -2.86 6.77 -14.87
N ASP A 75 -4.04 7.35 -14.62
CA ASP A 75 -4.44 8.70 -15.06
C ASP A 75 -3.90 9.84 -14.16
N LEU A 76 -3.11 9.50 -13.13
CA LEU A 76 -2.55 10.35 -12.07
C LEU A 76 -3.58 10.96 -11.11
N THR A 77 -4.83 10.48 -11.12
CA THR A 77 -5.83 10.86 -10.11
C THR A 77 -5.65 10.03 -8.84
N ALA A 78 -6.03 10.57 -7.68
CA ALA A 78 -5.92 9.84 -6.42
C ALA A 78 -6.75 8.54 -6.42
N ALA A 79 -6.11 7.44 -6.07
CA ALA A 79 -6.74 6.15 -5.78
C ALA A 79 -7.31 6.19 -4.36
N ARG A 80 -8.59 6.58 -4.24
CA ARG A 80 -9.25 6.74 -2.94
C ARG A 80 -9.15 5.47 -2.09
N GLY A 81 -8.68 5.62 -0.85
CA GLY A 81 -8.56 4.52 0.10
C GLY A 81 -7.31 3.66 -0.07
N GLN A 82 -6.44 3.97 -1.04
CA GLN A 82 -5.10 3.39 -1.17
C GLN A 82 -4.03 4.39 -0.74
N LEU A 83 -2.95 3.87 -0.17
CA LEU A 83 -1.83 4.59 0.41
C LEU A 83 -0.53 4.18 -0.28
N THR A 84 0.40 5.12 -0.32
CA THR A 84 1.78 4.91 -0.76
C THR A 84 2.74 5.82 0.02
N LEU A 85 4.04 5.66 -0.18
CA LEU A 85 5.08 6.53 0.36
C LEU A 85 5.48 7.59 -0.65
N SER A 86 5.56 8.85 -0.23
CA SER A 86 5.99 9.94 -1.11
C SER A 86 7.42 9.78 -1.64
N ALA A 87 8.25 9.04 -0.89
CA ALA A 87 9.65 8.76 -1.24
C ALA A 87 9.81 7.67 -2.30
N TRP A 88 8.74 6.95 -2.67
CA TRP A 88 8.79 5.97 -3.74
C TRP A 88 8.79 6.64 -5.12
N PRO A 89 9.43 6.03 -6.12
CA PRO A 89 9.36 6.52 -7.50
C PRO A 89 7.93 6.38 -8.04
N VAL A 90 7.62 7.02 -9.18
CA VAL A 90 6.24 7.10 -9.69
C VAL A 90 5.60 5.72 -9.90
N GLU A 91 6.39 4.73 -10.30
CA GLU A 91 5.98 3.34 -10.50
C GLU A 91 5.49 2.71 -9.19
N GLY A 92 6.14 3.01 -8.07
CA GLY A 92 5.70 2.57 -6.74
C GLY A 92 4.53 3.36 -6.18
N ARG A 93 4.13 4.47 -6.84
CA ARG A 93 3.04 5.34 -6.39
C ARG A 93 1.77 5.15 -7.18
N VAL A 94 1.86 4.65 -8.41
CA VAL A 94 0.73 4.29 -9.25
C VAL A 94 0.29 2.85 -8.93
N ALA A 95 -0.97 2.69 -8.55
CA ALA A 95 -1.55 1.40 -8.23
C ALA A 95 -1.80 0.56 -9.49
N THR A 96 -1.36 -0.69 -9.45
CA THR A 96 -1.40 -1.68 -10.53
C THR A 96 -2.09 -2.96 -10.06
N PRO A 97 -3.41 -2.94 -9.80
CA PRO A 97 -4.16 -4.15 -9.43
C PRO A 97 -4.31 -5.10 -10.65
N PRO A 98 -4.24 -6.43 -10.46
CA PRO A 98 -4.07 -7.14 -9.19
C PRO A 98 -2.61 -7.35 -8.76
N ALA A 99 -1.62 -6.94 -9.57
CA ALA A 99 -0.20 -7.21 -9.33
C ALA A 99 0.30 -6.72 -7.96
N ASP A 100 -0.10 -5.51 -7.53
CA ASP A 100 0.28 -4.94 -6.23
C ASP A 100 -0.13 -5.83 -5.05
N LEU A 101 -1.36 -6.36 -5.09
CA LEU A 101 -1.89 -7.21 -4.02
C LEU A 101 -1.14 -8.54 -3.98
N LEU A 102 -0.91 -9.16 -5.13
CA LEU A 102 -0.18 -10.43 -5.20
C LEU A 102 1.27 -10.26 -4.72
N ALA A 103 1.96 -9.20 -5.16
CA ALA A 103 3.31 -8.87 -4.68
C ALA A 103 3.34 -8.62 -3.15
N ALA A 104 2.34 -7.92 -2.62
CA ALA A 104 2.20 -7.74 -1.18
C ALA A 104 2.00 -9.07 -0.44
N ILE A 105 1.16 -9.98 -0.97
CA ILE A 105 0.90 -11.29 -0.37
C ILE A 105 2.18 -12.12 -0.33
N VAL A 106 2.97 -12.15 -1.41
CA VAL A 106 4.29 -12.83 -1.43
C VAL A 106 5.16 -12.34 -0.27
N ARG A 107 5.37 -11.02 -0.16
CA ARG A 107 6.24 -10.43 0.87
C ARG A 107 5.73 -10.67 2.29
N ILE A 108 4.42 -10.59 2.51
CA ILE A 108 3.80 -10.83 3.82
C ILE A 108 3.96 -12.31 4.20
N ALA A 109 3.67 -13.22 3.28
CA ALA A 109 3.75 -14.66 3.52
C ALA A 109 5.20 -15.10 3.79
N GLU A 110 6.17 -14.60 3.02
CA GLU A 110 7.60 -14.82 3.23
C GLU A 110 8.06 -14.27 4.59
N PHE A 111 7.67 -13.04 4.92
CA PHE A 111 8.00 -12.44 6.22
C PHE A 111 7.46 -13.27 7.40
N VAL A 112 6.25 -13.82 7.29
CA VAL A 112 5.70 -14.69 8.33
C VAL A 112 6.39 -16.07 8.35
N ALA A 113 6.73 -16.62 7.19
CA ALA A 113 7.44 -17.91 7.08
C ALA A 113 8.85 -17.87 7.73
N MET A 114 9.51 -16.71 7.72
CA MET A 114 10.82 -16.51 8.35
C MET A 114 10.77 -16.41 9.89
N ARG A 115 9.58 -16.33 10.50
CA ARG A 115 9.44 -16.21 11.96
C ARG A 115 9.35 -17.60 12.60
N GLU A 116 10.00 -17.77 13.74
CA GLU A 116 9.95 -19.02 14.53
C GLU A 116 8.52 -19.42 14.91
N ALA A 117 7.64 -18.44 15.15
CA ALA A 117 6.23 -18.66 15.39
C ALA A 117 5.38 -17.53 14.80
N ALA A 118 4.28 -17.90 14.14
CA ALA A 118 3.23 -16.99 13.71
C ALA A 118 2.13 -16.92 14.78
N GLY A 119 1.88 -15.72 15.31
CA GLY A 119 0.76 -15.50 16.22
C GLY A 119 -0.60 -15.64 15.53
N LEU A 120 -1.68 -15.81 16.31
CA LEU A 120 -3.04 -16.00 15.81
C LEU A 120 -3.50 -14.89 14.85
N ALA A 121 -3.08 -13.64 15.09
CA ALA A 121 -3.40 -12.51 14.22
C ALA A 121 -2.76 -12.64 12.83
N ALA A 122 -1.48 -13.04 12.76
CA ALA A 122 -0.78 -13.33 11.50
C ALA A 122 -1.43 -14.50 10.76
N THR A 123 -1.77 -15.58 11.47
CA THR A 123 -2.47 -16.75 10.88
C THR A 123 -3.82 -16.38 10.28
N ARG A 124 -4.59 -15.50 10.95
CA ARG A 124 -5.87 -15.00 10.45
C ARG A 124 -5.70 -14.06 9.25
N LEU A 125 -4.65 -13.22 9.25
CA LEU A 125 -4.32 -12.37 8.12
C LEU A 125 -4.01 -13.22 6.89
N LEU A 126 -3.09 -14.18 7.01
CA LEU A 126 -2.71 -15.05 5.90
C LEU A 126 -3.88 -15.87 5.35
N ARG A 127 -4.79 -16.33 6.21
CA ARG A 127 -6.01 -17.01 5.74
C ARG A 127 -6.87 -16.13 4.84
N ARG A 128 -7.09 -14.87 5.22
CA ARG A 128 -7.85 -13.93 4.38
C ARG A 128 -7.11 -13.60 3.09
N LEU A 129 -5.79 -13.46 3.14
CA LEU A 129 -4.97 -13.21 1.95
C LEU A 129 -4.94 -14.42 1.02
N ALA A 130 -5.04 -15.64 1.55
CA ALA A 130 -5.13 -16.84 0.74
C ALA A 130 -6.37 -16.85 -0.16
N ASP A 131 -7.50 -16.29 0.30
CA ASP A 131 -8.73 -16.18 -0.50
C ASP A 131 -8.57 -15.26 -1.73
N GLU A 132 -7.56 -14.40 -1.75
CA GLU A 132 -7.26 -13.48 -2.87
C GLU A 132 -6.30 -14.10 -3.92
N VAL A 133 -5.76 -15.30 -3.65
CA VAL A 133 -4.78 -15.97 -4.52
C VAL A 133 -5.42 -17.20 -5.18
N PRO A 134 -5.35 -17.36 -6.51
CA PRO A 134 -5.73 -18.60 -7.17
C PRO A 134 -4.99 -19.81 -6.59
N GLY A 135 -5.72 -20.78 -6.02
CA GLY A 135 -5.16 -21.95 -5.32
C GLY A 135 -4.51 -21.64 -3.96
N GLY A 136 -4.69 -20.41 -3.45
CA GLY A 136 -4.14 -19.95 -2.18
C GLY A 136 -4.67 -20.71 -0.96
N PRO A 137 -5.99 -20.96 -0.82
CA PRO A 137 -6.54 -21.65 0.34
C PRO A 137 -5.97 -23.07 0.50
N GLU A 138 -5.86 -23.81 -0.61
CA GLU A 138 -5.27 -25.15 -0.63
C GLU A 138 -3.78 -25.10 -0.29
N ALA A 139 -3.02 -24.18 -0.90
CA ALA A 139 -1.61 -24.02 -0.61
C ALA A 139 -1.35 -23.70 0.87
N TYR A 140 -2.12 -22.77 1.44
CA TYR A 140 -1.98 -22.37 2.84
C TYR A 140 -2.38 -23.47 3.82
N ALA A 141 -3.40 -24.28 3.49
CA ALA A 141 -3.87 -25.37 4.34
C ALA A 141 -2.87 -26.53 4.43
N VAL A 142 -2.10 -26.79 3.37
CA VAL A 142 -1.21 -27.97 3.28
C VAL A 142 0.22 -27.66 3.74
N GLN A 143 0.77 -26.50 3.39
CA GLN A 143 2.22 -26.25 3.50
C GLN A 143 2.59 -24.91 4.19
N HIS A 144 1.71 -24.37 5.04
CA HIS A 144 2.03 -23.21 5.87
C HIS A 144 2.36 -21.95 5.01
N PRO A 145 2.77 -20.80 5.59
CA PRO A 145 2.88 -19.53 4.86
C PRO A 145 3.78 -19.56 3.60
N ALA A 146 4.81 -20.40 3.56
CA ALA A 146 5.73 -20.48 2.42
C ALA A 146 5.01 -20.90 1.12
N ALA A 147 4.12 -21.89 1.17
CA ALA A 147 3.39 -22.32 -0.02
C ALA A 147 2.38 -21.29 -0.51
N LEU A 148 1.83 -20.47 0.39
CA LEU A 148 1.02 -19.32 -0.03
C LEU A 148 1.87 -18.30 -0.82
N ALA A 149 3.13 -18.08 -0.42
CA ALA A 149 4.05 -17.22 -1.17
C ALA A 149 4.34 -17.81 -2.56
N ASP A 150 4.57 -19.12 -2.67
CA ASP A 150 4.77 -19.79 -3.97
C ASP A 150 3.55 -19.68 -4.89
N ALA A 151 2.34 -19.91 -4.35
CA ALA A 151 1.09 -19.76 -5.08
C ALA A 151 0.90 -18.31 -5.56
N ALA A 152 1.15 -17.33 -4.69
CA ALA A 152 1.06 -15.92 -5.04
C ALA A 152 2.11 -15.49 -6.08
N ARG A 153 3.35 -16.02 -6.03
CA ARG A 153 4.38 -15.80 -7.06
C ARG A 153 3.95 -16.37 -8.40
N THR A 154 3.38 -17.57 -8.40
CA THR A 154 2.85 -18.20 -9.63
C THR A 154 1.71 -17.37 -10.23
N ALA A 155 0.78 -16.92 -9.40
CA ALA A 155 -0.30 -16.04 -9.84
C ALA A 155 0.23 -14.69 -10.35
N LEU A 156 1.20 -14.09 -9.68
CA LEU A 156 1.83 -12.84 -10.10
C LEU A 156 2.53 -12.98 -11.45
N ALA A 157 3.25 -14.08 -11.68
CA ALA A 157 3.91 -14.36 -12.96
C ALA A 157 2.93 -14.53 -14.13
N ALA A 158 1.67 -14.90 -13.84
CA ALA A 158 0.60 -14.96 -14.84
C ALA A 158 -0.04 -13.59 -15.12
N VAL A 159 0.22 -12.56 -14.31
CA VAL A 159 -0.23 -11.20 -14.57
C VAL A 159 0.71 -10.57 -15.61
N PRO A 160 0.19 -10.07 -16.75
CA PRO A 160 1.03 -9.36 -17.70
C PRO A 160 1.71 -8.16 -17.05
N GLU A 161 3.04 -8.10 -17.15
CA GLU A 161 3.79 -6.93 -16.71
C GLU A 161 3.50 -5.78 -17.69
N VAL A 162 2.72 -4.80 -17.23
CA VAL A 162 2.42 -3.59 -17.99
C VAL A 162 3.24 -2.46 -17.38
N PRO A 163 4.37 -2.05 -18.00
CA PRO A 163 5.14 -0.93 -17.50
C PRO A 163 4.29 0.33 -17.51
N LEU A 164 4.60 1.27 -16.62
CA LEU A 164 3.92 2.55 -16.61
C LEU A 164 4.11 3.23 -17.97
N ALA A 165 3.00 3.65 -18.59
CA ALA A 165 3.04 4.27 -19.90
C ALA A 165 3.98 5.48 -19.92
N ALA A 166 4.81 5.60 -20.97
CA ALA A 166 5.76 6.70 -21.11
C ALA A 166 5.06 8.08 -21.02
N GLU A 167 3.84 8.18 -21.54
CA GLU A 167 2.99 9.37 -21.44
C GLU A 167 2.66 9.73 -19.97
N THR A 168 2.39 8.73 -19.14
CA THR A 168 2.14 8.95 -17.70
C THR A 168 3.39 9.44 -16.99
N VAL A 169 4.57 8.88 -17.32
CA VAL A 169 5.87 9.35 -16.78
C VAL A 169 6.17 10.78 -17.21
N GLN A 170 5.91 11.14 -18.46
CA GLN A 170 6.07 12.51 -18.95
C GLN A 170 5.12 13.48 -18.24
N ARG A 171 3.84 13.11 -18.11
CA ARG A 171 2.84 13.91 -17.37
C ARG A 171 3.26 14.11 -15.92
N TRP A 172 3.77 13.07 -15.27
CA TRP A 172 4.29 13.12 -13.90
C TRP A 172 5.41 14.17 -13.73
N ALA A 173 6.34 14.22 -14.68
CA ALA A 173 7.44 15.19 -14.65
C ALA A 173 6.95 16.64 -14.72
N ALA A 174 5.82 16.90 -15.38
CA ALA A 174 5.22 18.23 -15.48
C ALA A 174 4.36 18.64 -14.27
N LEU A 175 4.06 17.72 -13.34
CA LEU A 175 3.24 18.02 -12.16
C LEU A 175 3.99 18.85 -11.12
N ASP A 176 3.26 19.72 -10.43
CA ASP A 176 3.74 20.37 -9.21
C ASP A 176 3.82 19.36 -8.03
N GLU A 177 4.49 19.74 -6.94
CA GLU A 177 4.66 18.85 -5.79
C GLU A 177 3.32 18.40 -5.18
N ARG A 178 2.33 19.29 -5.10
CA ARG A 178 1.01 18.97 -4.53
C ARG A 178 0.31 17.91 -5.38
N GLN A 179 0.32 18.07 -6.69
CA GLN A 179 -0.26 17.13 -7.65
C GLN A 179 0.49 15.80 -7.63
N ARG A 180 1.82 15.82 -7.50
CA ARG A 180 2.60 14.59 -7.31
C ARG A 180 2.18 13.90 -6.03
N LEU A 181 1.96 14.61 -4.93
CA LEU A 181 1.61 14.04 -3.62
C LEU A 181 0.16 13.54 -3.56
N PHE A 182 -0.81 14.34 -3.99
CA PHE A 182 -2.24 14.11 -3.74
C PHE A 182 -3.05 13.81 -5.00
N GLY A 183 -2.38 13.73 -6.15
CA GLY A 183 -2.99 13.46 -7.45
C GLY A 183 -3.53 14.70 -8.14
N VAL A 184 -3.79 14.57 -9.44
CA VAL A 184 -4.44 15.64 -10.21
C VAL A 184 -5.93 15.74 -9.85
N PRO A 185 -6.50 16.94 -9.82
CA PRO A 185 -7.94 17.10 -9.67
C PRO A 185 -8.65 16.29 -10.74
N ARG A 186 -9.68 15.52 -10.35
CA ARG A 186 -10.62 15.00 -11.33
C ARG A 186 -11.37 16.18 -11.91
N VAL A 187 -10.94 16.64 -13.07
CA VAL A 187 -11.81 17.45 -13.93
C VAL A 187 -13.00 16.54 -14.23
N PRO A 188 -14.23 16.89 -13.81
CA PRO A 188 -15.39 16.12 -14.23
C PRO A 188 -15.39 16.17 -15.75
N HIS A 189 -15.11 15.05 -16.39
CA HIS A 189 -15.34 14.95 -17.83
C HIS A 189 -16.79 15.37 -18.02
N GLN A 190 -17.01 16.45 -18.78
CA GLN A 190 -18.35 16.78 -19.25
C GLN A 190 -18.93 15.49 -19.78
N ARG A 191 -20.01 15.02 -19.14
CA ARG A 191 -20.79 13.89 -19.66
C ARG A 191 -21.18 14.30 -21.07
N GLY A 192 -20.46 13.77 -22.05
CA GLY A 192 -20.84 13.87 -23.45
C GLY A 192 -22.23 13.28 -23.54
N ARG A 193 -23.20 14.14 -23.84
CA ARG A 193 -24.46 13.69 -24.42
C ARG A 193 -24.10 13.00 -25.73
N ALA A 194 -24.34 11.69 -25.78
CA ALA A 194 -24.67 10.97 -27.00
C ALA A 194 -25.87 10.08 -26.63
#